data_AF-N0BBJ5-F1
#
_entry.id   AF-N0BBJ5-F1
#
_cell.length_a   1.000
_cell.length_b   1.000
_cell.length_c   1.000
_cell.angle_alpha   90.00
_cell.angle_beta   90.00
_cell.angle_gamma   90.00
#
_symmetry.space_group_name_H-M   'P 1'
#
loop_
_entity.id
_entity.type
_entity.pdbx_description
1 polymer ?
#
loop_
_entity_poly.entity_id
_entity_poly.type
_entity_poly.pdbx_seq_one_letter_code
_entity_poly.pdbx_strand_id
1 'polypeptide(L)'
;MLHTPVRRGRPKGTGIDDNQRLAQLAELLRIRPDLRPTTAIRQMGYSDPSAIRRLRDKYKIFALGTRTSLKNLVVSANASNDPKLAQSGTLQTR
;
A
#
# COMPACT_ATOMS: atom_id res chain seq x y z
N MET A 1 28.11 -33.47 7.44
CA MET A 1 27.08 -32.52 6.93
C MET A 1 27.04 -31.33 7.89
N LEU A 2 27.53 -30.16 7.46
CA LEU A 2 27.70 -28.98 8.32
C LEU A 2 26.39 -28.16 8.34
N HIS A 3 25.73 -28.08 9.50
CA HIS A 3 24.56 -27.21 9.71
C HIS A 3 25.01 -25.80 10.11
N THR A 4 24.70 -24.81 9.28
CA THR A 4 24.93 -23.38 9.58
C THR A 4 23.93 -22.90 10.64
N PRO A 5 24.38 -22.20 11.70
CA PRO A 5 23.48 -21.74 12.76
C PRO A 5 22.58 -20.61 12.26
N VAL A 6 21.27 -20.87 12.27
CA VAL A 6 20.20 -19.91 11.95
C VAL A 6 20.28 -18.77 12.97
N ARG A 7 20.55 -17.56 12.48
CA ARG A 7 20.64 -16.34 13.27
C ARG A 7 19.35 -16.13 14.07
N ARG A 8 19.47 -15.90 15.38
CA ARG A 8 18.35 -15.59 16.28
C ARG A 8 17.64 -14.30 15.83
N GLY A 9 16.32 -14.38 15.74
CA GLY A 9 15.40 -13.24 15.67
C GLY A 9 14.14 -13.56 14.88
N ARG A 10 13.01 -13.88 15.55
CA ARG A 10 11.69 -13.79 14.92
C ARG A 10 10.92 -12.64 15.57
N PRO A 11 10.66 -11.53 14.86
CA PRO A 11 9.84 -10.46 15.40
C PRO A 11 8.43 -10.97 15.68
N LYS A 12 7.82 -10.47 16.76
CA LYS A 12 6.53 -10.94 17.26
C LYS A 12 5.45 -10.83 16.18
N GLY A 13 4.91 -11.97 15.74
CA GLY A 13 3.79 -12.04 14.80
C GLY A 13 3.85 -13.24 13.84
N THR A 14 3.64 -14.47 14.32
CA THR A 14 3.37 -15.75 13.60
C THR A 14 4.31 -16.23 12.49
N GLY A 15 5.06 -15.37 11.81
CA GLY A 15 6.01 -15.82 10.80
C GLY A 15 5.43 -16.31 9.47
N ILE A 16 4.21 -15.90 9.15
CA ILE A 16 3.55 -16.29 7.90
C ILE A 16 3.78 -15.19 6.86
N ASP A 17 4.45 -15.55 5.77
CA ASP A 17 4.65 -14.69 4.61
C ASP A 17 3.38 -14.63 3.77
N ASP A 18 2.55 -13.62 4.05
CA ASP A 18 1.29 -13.39 3.35
C ASP A 18 1.47 -12.44 2.14
N ASN A 19 2.70 -12.09 1.74
CA ASN A 19 2.96 -11.09 0.69
C ASN A 19 2.30 -11.45 -0.66
N GLN A 20 2.44 -12.70 -1.11
CA GLN A 20 1.80 -13.14 -2.36
C GLN A 20 0.27 -13.08 -2.28
N ARG A 21 -0.29 -13.41 -1.11
CA ARG A 21 -1.75 -13.35 -0.87
C ARG A 21 -2.25 -11.92 -0.86
N LEU A 22 -1.48 -11.00 -0.29
CA LEU A 22 -1.81 -9.57 -0.29
C LEU A 22 -1.75 -8.98 -1.70
N ALA A 23 -0.79 -9.41 -2.53
CA ALA A 23 -0.72 -8.99 -3.94
C ALA A 23 -1.94 -9.50 -4.74
N GLN A 24 -2.31 -10.76 -4.57
CA GLN A 24 -3.51 -11.33 -5.21
C GLN A 24 -4.80 -10.62 -4.74
N LEU A 25 -4.90 -10.32 -3.44
CA LEU A 25 -6.03 -9.59 -2.88
C LEU A 25 -6.11 -8.17 -3.44
N ALA A 26 -4.97 -7.48 -3.57
CA ALA A 26 -4.90 -6.15 -4.16
C ALA A 26 -5.34 -6.16 -5.63
N GLU A 27 -4.88 -7.14 -6.41
CA GLU A 27 -5.28 -7.30 -7.81
C GLU A 27 -6.77 -7.59 -7.96
N LEU A 28 -7.31 -8.48 -7.13
CA LEU A 28 -8.74 -8.78 -7.12
C LEU A 28 -9.59 -7.55 -6.79
N LEU A 29 -9.17 -6.74 -5.82
CA LEU A 29 -9.84 -5.49 -5.47
C LEU A 29 -9.63 -4.38 -6.51
N ARG A 30 -8.56 -4.44 -7.31
CA ARG A 30 -8.34 -3.55 -8.45
C ARG A 30 -9.32 -3.84 -9.59
N ILE A 31 -9.56 -5.12 -9.87
CA ILE A 31 -10.53 -5.56 -10.89
C ILE A 31 -11.97 -5.36 -10.41
N ARG A 32 -12.24 -5.58 -9.12
CA ARG A 32 -13.57 -5.48 -8.49
C ARG A 32 -13.53 -4.57 -7.26
N PRO A 33 -13.61 -3.25 -7.45
CA PRO A 33 -13.50 -2.28 -6.35
C PRO A 33 -14.69 -2.35 -5.37
N ASP A 34 -15.85 -2.86 -5.81
CA ASP A 34 -17.06 -2.96 -4.98
C ASP A 34 -17.00 -4.12 -3.96
N LEU A 35 -16.04 -5.03 -4.10
CA LEU A 35 -15.89 -6.16 -3.19
C LEU A 35 -15.29 -5.72 -1.86
N ARG A 36 -15.89 -6.18 -0.77
CA ARG A 36 -15.31 -6.05 0.57
C ARG A 36 -14.05 -6.93 0.66
N PRO A 37 -12.96 -6.47 1.30
CA PRO A 37 -11.74 -7.28 1.46
C PRO A 37 -11.99 -8.65 2.09
N THR A 38 -12.91 -8.74 3.05
CA THR A 38 -13.30 -10.02 3.67
C THR A 38 -13.96 -10.99 2.68
N THR A 39 -14.74 -10.46 1.75
CA THR A 39 -15.40 -11.25 0.70
C THR A 39 -14.38 -11.72 -0.33
N ALA A 40 -13.47 -10.84 -0.73
CA ALA A 40 -12.36 -11.18 -1.63
C ALA A 40 -11.45 -12.26 -1.04
N ILE A 41 -11.09 -12.15 0.25
CA ILE A 41 -10.30 -13.19 0.95
C ILE A 41 -11.04 -14.53 0.97
N ARG A 42 -12.36 -14.53 1.17
CA ARG A 42 -13.17 -15.77 1.08
C ARG A 42 -13.16 -16.37 -0.32
N GLN A 43 -13.27 -15.54 -1.36
CA GLN A 43 -13.21 -15.99 -2.76
C GLN A 43 -11.85 -16.59 -3.13
N MET A 44 -10.76 -16.16 -2.47
CA MET A 44 -9.43 -16.76 -2.61
C MET A 44 -9.30 -18.14 -1.93
N GLY A 45 -10.34 -18.64 -1.25
CA GLY A 45 -10.37 -19.96 -0.62
C GLY A 45 -10.06 -19.98 0.89
N TYR A 46 -9.91 -18.83 1.54
CA TYR A 46 -9.70 -18.79 2.99
C TYR A 46 -11.02 -18.91 3.75
N SER A 47 -11.15 -19.99 4.51
CA SER A 47 -12.33 -20.24 5.36
C SER A 47 -12.03 -20.01 6.85
N ASP A 48 -10.76 -20.09 7.26
CA ASP A 48 -10.36 -19.91 8.65
C ASP A 48 -10.53 -18.44 9.11
N PRO A 49 -11.29 -18.17 10.18
CA PRO A 49 -11.53 -16.82 10.67
C PRO A 49 -10.25 -16.06 11.07
N SER A 50 -9.24 -16.78 11.59
CA SER A 50 -7.97 -16.17 12.01
C SER A 50 -7.14 -15.74 10.81
N ALA A 51 -7.10 -16.57 9.75
CA ALA A 51 -6.47 -16.23 8.48
C ALA A 51 -7.16 -15.03 7.80
N ILE A 52 -8.49 -15.00 7.79
CA ILE A 52 -9.26 -13.88 7.24
C ILE A 52 -8.94 -12.58 7.98
N ARG A 53 -8.94 -12.61 9.32
CA ARG A 53 -8.60 -11.44 10.14
C ARG A 53 -7.17 -10.98 9.89
N ARG A 54 -6.20 -11.89 9.89
CA ARG A 54 -4.77 -11.59 9.66
C ARG A 54 -4.55 -10.93 8.29
N LEU A 55 -5.12 -11.50 7.23
CA LEU A 55 -4.99 -10.96 5.87
C LEU A 55 -5.66 -9.60 5.74
N ARG A 56 -6.86 -9.43 6.32
CA ARG A 56 -7.56 -8.14 6.33
C ARG A 56 -6.75 -7.06 7.04
N ASP A 57 -6.23 -7.36 8.22
CA ASP A 57 -5.50 -6.37 9.04
C ASP A 57 -4.15 -6.02 8.38
N LYS A 58 -3.44 -7.01 7.80
CA LYS A 58 -2.24 -6.75 6.98
C LYS A 58 -2.55 -5.94 5.72
N TYR A 59 -3.66 -6.24 5.03
CA TYR A 59 -4.08 -5.50 3.84
C TYR A 59 -4.41 -4.04 4.15
N LYS A 60 -5.05 -3.74 5.30
CA LYS A 60 -5.30 -2.36 5.72
C LYS A 60 -4.00 -1.56 5.89
N ILE A 61 -2.98 -2.17 6.51
CA ILE A 61 -1.67 -1.54 6.70
C ILE A 61 -0.99 -1.34 5.34
N PHE A 62 -1.01 -2.36 4.48
CA PHE A 62 -0.49 -2.29 3.12
C PHE A 62 -1.17 -1.18 2.30
N ALA A 63 -2.50 -1.14 2.30
CA ALA A 63 -3.30 -0.14 1.59
C ALA A 63 -3.12 1.28 2.14
N LEU A 64 -2.92 1.42 3.45
CA LEU A 64 -2.62 2.72 4.07
C LEU A 64 -1.23 3.20 3.64
N GLY A 65 -0.23 2.31 3.65
CA GLY A 65 1.12 2.61 3.18
C GLY A 65 1.17 2.98 1.70
N THR A 66 0.47 2.24 0.84
CA THR A 66 0.40 2.54 -0.60
C THR A 66 -0.36 3.84 -0.89
N ARG A 67 -1.46 4.13 -0.17
CA ARG A 67 -2.18 5.40 -0.31
C ARG A 67 -1.34 6.61 0.10
N THR A 68 -0.57 6.51 1.18
CA THR A 68 0.33 7.60 1.62
C THR A 68 1.44 7.84 0.60
N SER A 69 2.05 6.76 0.08
CA SER A 69 3.07 6.88 -0.97
C SER A 69 2.51 7.48 -2.26
N LEU A 70 1.32 7.05 -2.71
CA LEU A 70 0.67 7.62 -3.90
C LEU A 70 0.29 9.09 -3.72
N LYS A 71 -0.22 9.49 -2.55
CA LYS A 71 -0.53 10.90 -2.27
C LYS A 71 0.72 11.79 -2.35
N ASN A 72 1.86 11.31 -1.83
CA ASN A 72 3.12 12.05 -1.89
C ASN A 72 3.68 12.16 -3.32
N LEU A 73 3.50 11.12 -4.15
CA LEU A 73 3.85 11.18 -5.58
C LEU A 73 2.98 12.17 -6.35
N VAL A 74 1.67 12.18 -6.12
CA VAL A 74 0.74 13.12 -6.78
C VAL A 74 1.00 14.57 -6.35
N VAL A 75 1.34 14.79 -5.09
CA VAL A 75 1.77 16.12 -4.60
C VAL A 75 3.05 16.59 -5.28
N SER A 76 4.06 15.73 -5.44
CA SER A 76 5.31 16.11 -6.13
C SER A 76 5.12 16.37 -7.63
N ALA A 77 4.25 15.60 -8.29
CA ALA A 77 3.93 15.82 -9.70
C ALA A 77 3.16 17.13 -9.94
N ASN A 78 2.23 17.49 -9.04
CA ASN A 78 1.45 18.73 -9.17
C ASN A 78 2.22 19.98 -8.69
N ALA A 79 3.13 19.85 -7.72
CA ALA A 79 4.00 20.95 -7.29
C ALA A 79 4.95 21.46 -8.41
N SER A 80 5.13 20.66 -9.47
CA SER A 80 5.96 21.01 -10.62
C SER A 80 5.19 21.80 -11.70
N ASN A 81 3.89 22.02 -11.53
CA ASN A 81 3.00 22.64 -12.54
C ASN A 81 2.46 24.04 -12.14
N ASP A 82 3.07 24.73 -11.17
CA ASP A 82 2.75 26.13 -10.86
C ASP A 82 3.70 27.11 -11.59
N PRO A 83 3.37 27.61 -12.81
CA PRO A 83 3.99 28.82 -13.34
C PRO A 83 3.26 30.05 -12.79
N LYS A 84 3.43 30.38 -11.51
CA LYS A 84 2.93 31.64 -10.93
C LYS A 84 3.99 32.38 -10.11
N LEU A 85 5.04 32.83 -10.80
CA LEU A 85 5.85 34.01 -10.47
C LEU A 85 6.71 34.25 -11.73
N ALA A 86 6.63 35.32 -12.52
CA ALA A 86 6.27 36.69 -12.23
C ALA A 86 5.75 37.36 -13.51
N GLN A 87 4.53 37.88 -13.46
CA GLN A 87 4.12 38.99 -14.31
C GLN A 87 3.56 40.07 -13.39
N SER A 88 4.42 41.01 -13.02
CA SER A 88 4.04 42.34 -12.56
C SER A 88 4.90 43.32 -13.34
N GLY A 89 4.44 43.66 -14.55
CA GLY A 89 4.86 44.92 -15.16
C GLY A 89 4.07 46.05 -14.51
N THR A 90 4.74 47.15 -14.19
CA THR A 90 4.15 48.48 -14.36
C THR A 90 5.26 49.53 -14.42
N LEU A 91 5.10 50.40 -15.41
CA LEU A 91 5.96 51.51 -15.79
C LEU A 91 6.17 52.49 -14.62
N GLN A 92 7.37 53.05 -14.53
CA GLN A 92 7.53 54.40 -13.99
C GLN A 92 8.38 55.23 -14.96
N THR A 93 7.67 56.20 -15.51
CA THR A 93 8.06 57.29 -16.41
C THR A 93 8.97 58.32 -15.75
N ARG A 94 9.88 58.82 -16.60
CA ARG A 94 10.44 60.18 -16.67
C ARG A 94 11.67 60.51 -15.84
#